data_AF-A0AAJ1KYQ7-F1
#
_entry.id   AF-A0AAJ1KYQ7-F1
#
_cell.length_a   1.000
_cell.length_b   1.000
_cell.length_c   1.000
_cell.angle_alpha   90.00
_cell.angle_beta   90.00
_cell.angle_gamma   90.00
#
_symmetry.space_group_name_H-M   'P 1'
#
loop_
_entity.id
_entity.type
_entity.pdbx_description
1 polymer ?
#
loop_
_entity_poly.entity_id
_entity_poly.type
_entity_poly.pdbx_seq_one_letter_code
_entity_poly.pdbx_strand_id
1 'polypeptide(L)'
;MTINALDVVSIEELRQHIEFDSDDRDALIARYAQGALDYCLTYCDEPRWKQPDDLPSQVVSAMLLFFCDAFEHRGAQTDTQLYANQRAHDLLFQVRNWRGETDEAEGA
;
A
#
# COMPACT_ATOMS: atom_id res chain seq x y z
N MET A 1 0.71 -2.12 -16.19
CA MET A 1 -0.49 -2.81 -15.67
C MET A 1 -0.63 -2.35 -14.23
N THR A 2 -1.82 -1.95 -13.79
CA THR A 2 -2.01 -1.38 -12.45
C THR A 2 -2.73 -2.42 -11.60
N ILE A 3 -2.13 -2.84 -10.49
CA ILE A 3 -2.77 -3.75 -9.52
C ILE A 3 -3.83 -2.94 -8.75
N ASN A 4 -5.05 -3.48 -8.70
CA ASN A 4 -6.15 -2.87 -7.96
C ASN A 4 -6.07 -3.25 -6.48
N ALA A 5 -6.12 -2.27 -5.59
CA ALA A 5 -6.05 -2.51 -4.14
C ALA A 5 -7.18 -3.40 -3.63
N LEU A 6 -8.37 -3.36 -4.22
CA LEU A 6 -9.50 -4.20 -3.80
C LEU A 6 -9.35 -5.67 -4.20
N ASP A 7 -8.46 -5.96 -5.15
CA ASP A 7 -8.10 -7.35 -5.50
C ASP A 7 -6.99 -7.89 -4.57
N VAL A 8 -6.32 -7.01 -3.79
CA VAL A 8 -5.28 -7.35 -2.81
C VAL A 8 -5.88 -7.49 -1.40
N VAL A 9 -6.72 -6.53 -1.00
CA VAL A 9 -7.42 -6.52 0.29
C VAL A 9 -8.86 -6.08 0.03
N SER A 10 -9.83 -6.88 0.49
CA SER A 10 -11.25 -6.56 0.26
C SER A 10 -11.68 -5.29 0.98
N ILE A 11 -12.76 -4.67 0.52
CA ILE A 11 -13.31 -3.47 1.17
C ILE A 11 -13.74 -3.76 2.60
N GLU A 12 -14.24 -4.97 2.88
CA GLU A 12 -14.59 -5.44 4.22
C GLU A 12 -13.37 -5.46 5.15
N GLU A 13 -12.24 -5.99 4.67
CA GLU A 13 -11.01 -6.07 5.47
C GLU A 13 -10.39 -4.69 5.67
N LEU A 14 -10.44 -3.81 4.65
CA LEU A 14 -10.03 -2.41 4.80
C LEU A 14 -10.84 -1.69 5.88
N ARG A 15 -12.17 -1.86 5.89
CA ARG A 15 -13.05 -1.34 6.94
C ARG A 15 -12.69 -1.88 8.33
N GLN A 16 -12.44 -3.18 8.43
CA GLN A 16 -12.00 -3.80 9.68
C GLN A 16 -10.67 -3.21 10.17
N HIS A 17 -9.73 -2.94 9.27
CA HIS A 17 -8.42 -2.40 9.62
C HIS A 17 -8.49 -1.01 10.27
N ILE A 18 -9.45 -0.16 9.85
CA ILE A 18 -9.68 1.18 10.42
C ILE A 18 -10.87 1.20 11.41
N GLU A 19 -11.37 0.03 11.82
CA GLU A 19 -12.50 -0.11 12.76
C GLU A 19 -13.76 0.68 12.32
N PHE A 20 -14.03 0.74 11.01
CA PHE A 20 -15.14 1.52 10.43
C PHE A 20 -16.34 0.62 10.05
N ASP A 21 -17.46 0.77 10.75
CA ASP A 21 -18.64 -0.12 10.66
C ASP A 21 -19.71 0.34 9.65
N SER A 22 -19.38 1.25 8.72
CA SER A 22 -20.32 1.73 7.69
C SER A 22 -19.77 1.57 6.28
N ASP A 23 -20.66 1.44 5.29
CA ASP A 23 -20.35 1.36 3.86
C ASP A 23 -20.46 2.72 3.14
N ASP A 24 -20.90 3.77 3.84
CA ASP A 24 -21.16 5.10 3.26
C ASP A 24 -19.89 5.86 2.82
N ARG A 25 -18.70 5.28 3.07
CA ARG A 25 -17.38 5.79 2.68
C ARG A 25 -16.58 4.81 1.84
N ASP A 26 -17.15 3.72 1.36
CA ASP A 26 -16.41 2.69 0.61
C ASP A 26 -15.64 3.26 -0.59
N ALA A 27 -16.24 4.19 -1.33
CA ALA A 27 -15.56 4.85 -2.46
C ALA A 27 -14.32 5.65 -2.03
N LEU A 28 -14.33 6.25 -0.84
CA LEU A 28 -13.20 6.99 -0.29
C LEU A 28 -12.14 6.05 0.28
N ILE A 29 -12.58 5.00 1.00
CA ILE A 29 -11.71 3.94 1.53
C ILE A 29 -10.94 3.28 0.38
N ALA A 30 -11.62 2.89 -0.70
CA ALA A 30 -10.99 2.33 -1.89
C ALA A 30 -9.96 3.28 -2.51
N ARG A 31 -10.24 4.59 -2.52
CA ARG A 31 -9.30 5.60 -3.04
C ARG A 31 -8.04 5.70 -2.19
N TYR A 32 -8.17 5.71 -0.86
CA TYR A 32 -7.01 5.74 0.04
C TYR A 32 -6.20 4.44 -0.04
N ALA A 33 -6.87 3.29 -0.11
CA ALA A 33 -6.20 2.01 -0.28
C ALA A 33 -5.42 1.95 -1.61
N GLN A 34 -6.01 2.43 -2.71
CA GLN A 34 -5.30 2.50 -4.00
C GLN A 34 -4.08 3.44 -3.92
N GLY A 35 -4.24 4.63 -3.33
CA GLY A 35 -3.12 5.56 -3.17
C GLY A 35 -1.99 4.99 -2.31
N ALA A 36 -2.33 4.26 -1.24
CA ALA A 36 -1.36 3.57 -0.40
C ALA A 36 -0.65 2.44 -1.16
N LEU A 37 -1.38 1.65 -1.95
CA LEU A 37 -0.78 0.59 -2.78
C LEU A 37 0.17 1.19 -3.82
N ASP A 38 -0.26 2.22 -4.54
CA ASP A 38 0.53 2.91 -5.57
C ASP A 38 1.84 3.43 -4.97
N TYR A 39 1.80 3.99 -3.75
CA TYR A 39 2.99 4.42 -3.03
C TYR A 39 3.92 3.25 -2.72
N CYS A 40 3.40 2.15 -2.15
CA CYS A 40 4.19 0.97 -1.81
C CYS A 40 4.86 0.35 -3.05
N LEU A 41 4.12 0.21 -4.16
CA LEU A 41 4.63 -0.31 -5.42
C LEU A 41 5.73 0.58 -5.99
N THR A 42 5.50 1.90 -6.02
CA THR A 42 6.48 2.88 -6.51
C THR A 42 7.74 2.90 -5.65
N TYR A 43 7.60 2.76 -4.32
CA TYR A 43 8.73 2.72 -3.41
C TYR A 43 9.60 1.48 -3.62
N CYS A 44 8.96 0.32 -3.79
CA CYS A 44 9.67 -0.96 -3.95
C CYS A 44 10.22 -1.16 -5.37
N ASP A 45 9.61 -0.57 -6.39
CA ASP A 45 10.05 -0.56 -7.79
C ASP A 45 10.39 -1.97 -8.33
N GLU A 46 9.49 -2.92 -8.05
CA GLU A 46 9.69 -4.34 -8.36
C GLU A 46 8.88 -4.75 -9.61
N PRO A 47 9.52 -4.90 -10.79
CA PRO A 47 8.83 -5.19 -12.06
C PRO A 47 8.21 -6.59 -12.12
N ARG A 48 8.64 -7.53 -11.26
CA ARG A 48 8.12 -8.89 -11.23
C ARG A 48 6.69 -8.99 -10.69
N TRP A 49 6.21 -7.98 -9.97
CA TRP A 49 4.84 -7.96 -9.44
C TRP A 49 3.85 -7.49 -10.51
N LYS A 50 3.13 -8.44 -11.11
CA LYS A 50 2.21 -8.20 -12.24
C LYS A 50 0.74 -8.39 -11.85
N GLN A 51 0.47 -9.14 -10.80
CA GLN A 51 -0.87 -9.47 -10.29
C GLN A 51 -0.90 -9.41 -8.74
N PRO A 52 -2.09 -9.32 -8.12
CA PRO A 52 -2.24 -9.22 -6.66
C PRO A 52 -1.46 -10.29 -5.89
N ASP A 53 -1.49 -11.54 -6.36
CA ASP A 53 -0.85 -12.69 -5.70
C ASP A 53 0.69 -12.64 -5.72
N ASP A 54 1.29 -11.78 -6.53
CA ASP A 54 2.75 -11.61 -6.55
C ASP A 54 3.23 -10.73 -5.38
N LEU A 55 2.32 -10.00 -4.72
CA LEU A 55 2.68 -9.05 -3.69
C LEU A 55 3.07 -9.76 -2.38
N PRO A 56 4.26 -9.49 -1.84
CA PRO A 56 4.66 -10.07 -0.57
C PRO A 56 3.84 -9.46 0.57
N SER A 57 3.64 -10.21 1.65
CA SER A 57 2.84 -9.79 2.81
C SER A 57 3.36 -8.49 3.46
N GLN A 58 4.65 -8.18 3.29
CA GLN A 58 5.26 -6.92 3.70
C GLN A 58 4.62 -5.72 2.98
N VAL A 59 4.39 -5.82 1.67
CA VAL A 59 3.74 -4.76 0.87
C VAL A 59 2.30 -4.56 1.33
N VAL A 60 1.56 -5.66 1.51
CA VAL A 60 0.17 -5.61 1.99
C VAL A 60 0.09 -4.99 3.38
N SER A 61 0.97 -5.40 4.30
CA SER A 61 1.03 -4.85 5.66
C SER A 61 1.41 -3.36 5.68
N ALA A 62 2.36 -2.94 4.84
CA ALA A 62 2.75 -1.54 4.73
C ALA A 62 1.63 -0.70 4.08
N MET A 63 0.96 -1.23 3.05
CA MET A 63 -0.20 -0.61 2.42
C MET A 63 -1.28 -0.30 3.45
N LEU A 64 -1.62 -1.25 4.32
CA LEU A 64 -2.60 -1.04 5.38
C LEU A 64 -2.21 0.10 6.34
N LEU A 65 -0.93 0.19 6.73
CA LEU A 65 -0.43 1.27 7.59
C LEU A 65 -0.54 2.65 6.91
N PHE A 66 -0.15 2.77 5.63
CA PHE A 66 -0.28 4.03 4.88
C PHE A 66 -1.74 4.38 4.58
N PHE A 67 -2.58 3.39 4.32
CA PHE A 67 -4.02 3.55 4.14
C PHE A 67 -4.67 4.12 5.41
N CYS A 68 -4.38 3.53 6.56
CA CYS A 68 -4.87 4.00 7.85
C CYS A 68 -4.42 5.44 8.14
N ASP A 69 -3.14 5.75 7.90
CA ASP A 69 -2.62 7.10 8.05
C ASP A 69 -3.37 8.12 7.17
N ALA A 70 -3.59 7.80 5.89
CA ALA A 70 -4.34 8.66 4.98
C ALA A 70 -5.81 8.85 5.39
N PHE A 71 -6.43 7.83 5.99
CA PHE A 71 -7.81 7.91 6.46
C PHE A 71 -7.95 8.81 7.70
N GLU A 72 -7.03 8.68 8.66
CA GLU A 72 -7.03 9.43 9.92
C GLU A 72 -6.48 10.86 9.79
N HIS A 73 -5.45 11.07 8.96
CA HIS A 73 -4.73 12.35 8.85
C HIS A 73 -4.97 13.02 7.49
N ARG A 74 -6.03 13.83 7.40
CA ARG A 74 -6.53 14.39 6.13
C ARG A 74 -5.94 15.75 5.74
N GLY A 75 -5.34 16.45 6.69
CA GLY A 75 -4.74 17.76 6.48
C GLY A 75 -3.29 17.62 6.06
N ALA A 76 -2.88 18.36 5.02
CA ALA A 76 -1.46 18.49 4.68
C ALA A 76 -0.66 19.19 5.79
N GLN A 77 -1.35 19.92 6.67
CA GLN A 77 -0.81 20.50 7.90
C GLN A 77 -1.79 20.20 9.03
N THR A 78 -1.25 19.93 10.22
CA THR A 78 -2.00 19.65 11.44
C THR A 78 -1.40 20.45 12.58
N ASP A 79 -2.23 20.84 13.55
CA ASP A 79 -1.75 21.56 14.74
C ASP A 79 -0.89 20.65 15.64
N THR A 80 -1.17 19.35 15.61
CA THR A 80 -0.41 18.32 16.33
C THR A 80 0.62 17.69 15.40
N GLN A 81 1.86 17.59 15.86
CA GLN A 81 2.93 16.88 15.14
C GLN A 81 2.61 15.39 15.02
N LEU A 82 2.74 14.86 13.80
CA LEU A 82 2.68 13.43 13.52
C LEU A 82 4.10 12.84 13.47
N TYR A 83 4.28 11.65 14.04
CA TYR A 83 5.56 10.95 14.03
C TYR A 83 5.48 9.77 13.06
N ALA A 84 6.55 9.55 12.29
CA ALA A 84 6.60 8.45 11.35
C ALA A 84 6.59 7.09 12.06
N ASN A 85 5.72 6.19 11.61
CA ASN A 85 5.76 4.80 12.01
C ASN A 85 6.83 4.06 11.21
N GLN A 86 8.00 3.86 11.81
CA GLN A 86 9.16 3.25 11.15
C GLN A 86 8.88 1.86 10.56
N ARG A 87 7.95 1.10 11.16
CA ARG A 87 7.57 -0.23 10.69
C ARG A 87 7.11 -0.23 9.23
N ALA A 88 6.35 0.78 8.81
CA ALA A 88 5.85 0.85 7.43
C ALA A 88 7.01 0.89 6.42
N HIS A 89 8.05 1.68 6.72
CA HIS A 89 9.25 1.74 5.89
C HIS A 89 10.10 0.48 5.99
N ASP A 90 10.29 -0.06 7.19
CA ASP A 90 11.11 -1.27 7.39
C ASP A 90 10.56 -2.48 6.63
N LEU A 91 9.23 -2.60 6.55
CA LEU A 91 8.56 -3.64 5.75
C LEU A 91 8.88 -3.50 4.26
N LEU A 92 8.71 -2.30 3.70
CA LEU A 92 8.98 -2.06 2.28
C LEU A 92 10.47 -2.20 1.93
N PHE A 93 11.35 -1.80 2.83
CA PHE A 93 12.81 -1.85 2.62
C PHE A 93 13.30 -3.28 2.38
N GLN A 94 12.69 -4.29 3.01
CA GLN A 94 13.06 -5.70 2.88
C GLN A 94 12.79 -6.28 1.48
N VAL A 95 11.81 -5.72 0.78
CA VAL A 95 11.29 -6.24 -0.50
C VAL A 95 11.49 -5.23 -1.64
N ARG A 96 12.25 -4.17 -1.39
CA ARG A 96 12.60 -3.18 -2.40
C ARG A 96 13.60 -3.78 -3.40
N ASN A 97 13.34 -3.56 -4.68
CA ASN A 97 14.28 -3.84 -5.74
C ASN A 97 15.44 -2.84 -5.67
N TRP A 98 16.63 -3.33 -5.32
CA TRP A 98 17.85 -2.52 -5.25
C TRP A 98 18.67 -2.56 -6.53
N ARG A 99 18.46 -3.60 -7.35
CA ARG A 99 19.35 -3.93 -8.47
C ARG A 99 18.90 -3.32 -9.79
N GLY A 100 17.66 -2.83 -9.87
CA GLY A 100 17.08 -2.32 -11.11
C GLY A 100 17.00 -3.38 -12.20
N GLU A 101 17.05 -4.66 -11.84
CA GLU A 101 16.88 -5.77 -12.78
C GLU A 101 15.44 -5.71 -13.30
N THR A 102 15.28 -5.18 -14.51
CA THR A 102 14.08 -5.36 -15.32
C THR A 102 14.07 -6.79 -15.85
N ASP A 103 12.89 -7.38 -16.04
CA ASP A 103 12.61 -8.77 -16.46
C ASP A 103 13.37 -9.29 -17.73
N GLU A 104 14.32 -8.55 -18.29
CA GLU A 104 15.13 -8.91 -19.48
C GLU A 104 16.24 -9.96 -19.21
N ALA A 105 16.11 -10.79 -18.18
CA ALA A 105 16.95 -11.97 -17.98
C ALA A 105 16.35 -13.27 -18.56
N GLU A 106 15.39 -13.16 -19.50
CA GLU A 106 14.97 -14.27 -20.38
C GLU A 106 15.55 -14.06 -21.79
N GLY A 107 16.83 -14.41 -21.97
CA GLY A 107 17.47 -14.32 -23.28
C GLY A 107 18.99 -14.51 -23.27
N ALA A 108 19.50 -15.60 -22.69
CA ALA A 108 20.87 -16.07 -22.90
C ALA A 108 20.93 -17.59 -22.96
#